data_AF-A0A1A8K3I6-F1
#
_entry.id   AF-A0A1A8K3I6-F1
#
_cell.length_a   1.000
_cell.length_b   1.000
_cell.length_c   1.000
_cell.angle_alpha   90.00
_cell.angle_beta   90.00
_cell.angle_gamma   90.00
#
_symmetry.space_group_name_H-M   'P 1'
#
loop_
_entity.id
_entity.type
_entity.pdbx_description
1 polymer ?
#
loop_
_entity_poly.entity_id
_entity_poly.type
_entity_poly.pdbx_seq_one_letter_code
_entity_poly.pdbx_strand_id
1 'polypeptide(L)'
;MTQSANAVSHASLTNNTMIGSPDVVAFTKEDEYGQTSPEPWDLPEEFSVPLHPLADSNPWAKTSYAKFTKDFILISEFSEQVGPQPLLTIPDEPKICGTFDLNYFSLRIMSVDYQASFVGHPPGSGYPRLSFVEDSRVVLGDSKEGAFAYVHHFTLYDLEARGFVRPFCMAYIAADEKKIMLQFQELSLRFSQASECLKAGNRRAFAKELQRKLQDLEYTHSVLQREEGLQREAGPQCVYSAHAVEKANELANVEKSIYEHRDLLKQICSYHRRPRRDPQAVAC
;
A
#
# COMPACT_ATOMS: atom_id res chain seq x y z
N MET A 1 -92.83 12.30 0.05
CA MET A 1 -91.59 12.46 -0.75
C MET A 1 -91.04 11.06 -0.99
N THR A 2 -91.58 10.35 -2.00
CA THR A 2 -90.96 10.10 -3.33
C THR A 2 -89.76 9.15 -3.22
N GLN A 3 -89.99 7.83 -3.38
CA GLN A 3 -89.68 7.00 -4.57
C GLN A 3 -88.17 6.93 -4.86
N SER A 4 -87.47 5.83 -4.55
CA SER A 4 -87.41 4.53 -5.25
C SER A 4 -86.57 4.51 -6.54
N ALA A 5 -85.65 3.54 -6.56
CA ALA A 5 -85.10 2.79 -7.70
C ALA A 5 -83.87 3.31 -8.48
N ASN A 6 -82.81 2.50 -8.35
CA ASN A 6 -82.06 1.79 -9.41
C ASN A 6 -80.96 2.47 -10.25
N ALA A 7 -79.80 1.80 -10.14
CA ALA A 7 -79.00 1.18 -11.22
C ALA A 7 -77.82 1.95 -11.88
N VAL A 8 -76.63 1.37 -11.65
CA VAL A 8 -75.68 0.81 -12.63
C VAL A 8 -74.99 1.75 -13.64
N SER A 9 -73.64 1.74 -13.54
CA SER A 9 -72.63 1.60 -14.61
C SER A 9 -71.79 2.78 -15.12
N HIS A 10 -70.56 2.35 -15.42
CA HIS A 10 -69.62 2.76 -16.45
C HIS A 10 -68.48 3.73 -16.12
N ALA A 11 -67.30 3.10 -16.09
CA ALA A 11 -65.96 3.63 -16.21
C ALA A 11 -65.81 4.62 -17.36
N SER A 12 -64.98 5.64 -17.13
CA SER A 12 -64.39 6.46 -18.20
C SER A 12 -62.87 6.48 -18.01
N LEU A 13 -62.18 5.83 -18.95
CA LEU A 13 -60.73 5.83 -19.13
C LEU A 13 -60.32 7.16 -19.77
N THR A 14 -59.33 7.85 -19.22
CA THR A 14 -58.50 8.78 -20.01
C THR A 14 -57.04 8.63 -19.59
N ASN A 15 -56.30 7.89 -20.42
CA ASN A 15 -54.84 7.82 -20.41
C ASN A 15 -54.28 9.13 -20.97
N ASN A 16 -53.44 9.84 -20.21
CA ASN A 16 -52.60 10.91 -20.74
C ASN A 16 -51.29 10.30 -21.28
N THR A 17 -51.33 9.94 -22.56
CA THR A 17 -50.16 9.49 -23.33
C THR A 17 -49.47 10.69 -23.99
N MET A 18 -48.14 10.59 -24.05
CA MET A 18 -47.16 11.57 -24.54
C MET A 18 -47.53 12.27 -25.86
N ILE A 19 -47.22 13.57 -25.93
CA ILE A 19 -47.24 14.38 -27.15
C ILE A 19 -46.07 13.94 -28.03
N GLY A 20 -46.33 12.99 -28.93
CA GLY A 20 -45.47 12.67 -30.06
C GLY A 20 -45.82 13.55 -31.25
N SER A 21 -44.79 14.10 -31.90
CA SER A 21 -44.89 14.88 -33.14
C SER A 21 -45.31 13.98 -34.31
N PRO A 22 -46.34 14.35 -35.10
CA PRO A 22 -46.56 13.76 -36.41
C PRO A 22 -46.36 14.78 -37.54
N ASP A 23 -45.72 14.27 -38.59
CA ASP A 23 -45.93 14.59 -40.00
C ASP A 23 -45.38 15.90 -40.57
N VAL A 24 -44.07 15.86 -40.86
CA VAL A 24 -43.41 16.66 -41.90
C VAL A 24 -43.11 15.76 -43.10
N VAL A 25 -44.05 15.66 -44.04
CA VAL A 25 -43.87 15.39 -45.48
C VAL A 25 -45.26 15.48 -46.12
N ALA A 26 -45.50 16.00 -47.32
CA ALA A 26 -44.71 16.59 -48.40
C ALA A 26 -45.73 17.37 -49.28
N PHE A 27 -45.25 18.11 -50.28
CA PHE A 27 -45.87 18.37 -51.60
C PHE A 27 -45.52 19.78 -52.08
N THR A 28 -44.35 19.90 -52.68
CA THR A 28 -44.07 20.92 -53.70
C THR A 28 -43.56 20.20 -54.94
N LYS A 29 -44.03 20.71 -56.08
CA LYS A 29 -44.28 20.01 -57.34
C LYS A 29 -43.00 19.76 -58.13
N GLU A 30 -43.04 18.70 -58.93
CA GLU A 30 -42.09 18.38 -59.98
C GLU A 30 -42.19 19.40 -61.12
N ASP A 31 -41.04 19.83 -61.66
CA ASP A 31 -40.82 20.07 -63.08
C ASP A 31 -39.29 20.06 -63.38
N GLU A 32 -38.98 19.70 -64.61
CA GLU A 32 -37.82 18.94 -65.13
C GLU A 32 -36.47 19.67 -65.40
N TYR A 33 -35.42 18.83 -65.43
CA TYR A 33 -34.16 18.90 -66.21
C TYR A 33 -33.01 19.84 -65.82
N GLY A 34 -31.91 19.24 -65.35
CA GLY A 34 -30.57 19.84 -65.30
C GLY A 34 -29.56 19.06 -64.45
N GLN A 35 -28.87 18.09 -65.03
CA GLN A 35 -27.72 17.40 -64.43
C GLN A 35 -26.52 18.34 -64.30
N THR A 36 -26.14 18.70 -63.08
CA THR A 36 -24.74 18.91 -62.65
C THR A 36 -24.68 18.79 -61.12
N SER A 37 -23.87 17.86 -60.62
CA SER A 37 -23.55 17.69 -59.20
C SER A 37 -23.07 19.02 -58.59
N PRO A 38 -23.69 19.58 -57.54
CA PRO A 38 -23.05 20.60 -56.74
C PRO A 38 -22.00 19.92 -55.86
N GLU A 39 -20.75 20.38 -55.96
CA GLU A 39 -19.69 20.16 -54.98
C GLU A 39 -20.25 20.32 -53.54
N PRO A 40 -19.77 19.53 -52.56
CA PRO A 40 -20.17 19.71 -51.17
C PRO A 40 -19.86 21.15 -50.76
N TRP A 41 -20.85 21.81 -50.16
CA TRP A 41 -20.69 23.14 -49.58
C TRP A 41 -19.50 23.15 -48.60
N ASP A 42 -18.35 23.65 -49.06
CA ASP A 42 -17.21 23.90 -48.19
C ASP A 42 -17.64 24.96 -47.17
N LEU A 43 -17.80 24.54 -45.91
CA LEU A 43 -18.03 25.44 -44.80
C LEU A 43 -16.87 26.47 -44.77
N PRO A 44 -17.14 27.78 -44.55
CA PRO A 44 -16.07 28.76 -44.42
C PRO A 44 -15.04 28.30 -43.37
N GLU A 45 -13.74 28.47 -43.63
CA GLU A 45 -12.65 28.08 -42.71
C GLU A 45 -12.88 28.64 -41.29
N GLU A 46 -13.58 29.76 -41.20
CA GLU A 46 -14.04 30.44 -39.97
C GLU A 46 -14.90 29.57 -39.05
N PHE A 47 -15.63 28.60 -39.61
CA PHE A 47 -16.50 27.66 -38.91
C PHE A 47 -15.92 26.24 -38.88
N SER A 48 -14.70 26.06 -39.39
CA SER A 48 -14.02 24.77 -39.37
C SER A 48 -13.48 24.49 -37.97
N VAL A 49 -14.20 23.64 -37.23
CA VAL A 49 -13.69 23.12 -35.96
C VAL A 49 -12.57 22.13 -36.28
N PRO A 50 -11.35 22.27 -35.73
CA PRO A 50 -10.27 21.32 -35.97
C PRO A 50 -10.75 19.90 -35.64
N LEU A 51 -10.76 19.01 -36.63
CA LEU A 51 -11.31 17.65 -36.50
C LEU A 51 -10.52 16.75 -35.54
N HIS A 52 -9.34 17.17 -35.09
CA HIS A 52 -8.60 16.49 -34.04
C HIS A 52 -7.78 17.49 -33.22
N PRO A 53 -7.83 17.44 -31.88
CA PRO A 53 -6.81 18.08 -31.07
C PRO A 53 -5.45 17.47 -31.46
N LEU A 54 -4.48 18.32 -31.83
CA LEU A 54 -3.09 17.95 -32.01
C LEU A 54 -2.43 17.68 -30.64
N ALA A 55 -3.01 16.76 -29.88
CA ALA A 55 -2.46 16.13 -28.68
C ALA A 55 -3.54 15.21 -28.09
N ASP A 56 -3.16 14.04 -27.62
CA ASP A 56 -3.93 13.17 -26.71
C ASP A 56 -4.22 13.83 -25.33
N SER A 57 -4.25 15.16 -25.28
CA SER A 57 -4.54 15.96 -24.10
C SER A 57 -6.04 16.08 -23.95
N ASN A 58 -6.60 15.16 -23.17
CA ASN A 58 -7.88 15.35 -22.52
C ASN A 58 -8.03 16.83 -22.07
N PRO A 59 -9.05 17.59 -22.53
CA PRO A 59 -9.22 19.00 -22.18
C PRO A 59 -9.44 19.23 -20.67
N TRP A 60 -9.85 18.20 -19.92
CA TRP A 60 -9.93 18.19 -18.46
C TRP A 60 -8.59 17.87 -17.76
N ALA A 61 -7.56 17.42 -18.48
CA ALA A 61 -6.23 17.19 -17.90
C ALA A 61 -5.58 18.49 -17.39
N LYS A 62 -5.90 19.64 -18.01
CA LYS A 62 -5.44 20.97 -17.57
C LYS A 62 -6.08 21.43 -16.25
N THR A 63 -7.13 20.77 -15.79
CA THR A 63 -7.80 21.05 -14.51
C THR A 63 -7.24 20.21 -13.36
N SER A 64 -6.43 19.18 -13.68
CA SER A 64 -5.77 18.38 -12.66
C SER A 64 -4.46 19.05 -12.27
N TYR A 65 -4.35 19.44 -11.00
CA TYR A 65 -3.09 19.89 -10.39
C TYR A 65 -2.10 18.73 -10.15
N ALA A 66 -2.47 17.50 -10.53
CA ALA A 66 -1.64 16.33 -10.33
C ALA A 66 -0.38 16.37 -11.22
N LYS A 67 0.77 16.08 -10.61
CA LYS A 67 2.07 16.08 -11.29
C LYS A 67 2.40 14.76 -12.00
N PHE A 68 1.46 13.84 -12.08
CA PHE A 68 1.59 12.50 -12.66
C PHE A 68 0.46 12.25 -13.67
N THR A 69 0.68 11.30 -14.58
CA THR A 69 -0.21 11.08 -15.74
C THR A 69 -1.17 9.91 -15.57
N LYS A 70 -0.86 8.94 -14.71
CA LYS A 70 -1.72 7.79 -14.36
C LYS A 70 -1.61 7.46 -12.88
N ASP A 71 -2.67 6.87 -12.33
CA ASP A 71 -2.68 6.32 -10.98
C ASP A 71 -1.59 5.22 -10.86
N PHE A 72 -0.93 5.14 -9.71
CA PHE A 72 0.18 4.20 -9.49
C PHE A 72 0.27 3.79 -8.02
N ILE A 73 0.98 2.69 -7.75
CA ILE A 73 1.31 2.24 -6.40
C ILE A 73 2.76 2.62 -6.10
N LEU A 74 3.01 3.15 -4.90
CA LEU A 74 4.33 3.39 -4.35
C LEU A 74 4.56 2.48 -3.14
N ILE A 75 5.69 1.79 -3.11
CA ILE A 75 6.19 1.11 -1.92
C ILE A 75 7.29 1.97 -1.33
N SER A 76 7.22 2.23 -0.03
CA SER A 76 8.25 2.98 0.70
C SER A 76 8.65 2.25 1.98
N GLU A 77 9.89 2.44 2.40
CA GLU A 77 10.38 1.97 3.69
C GLU A 77 10.94 3.10 4.53
N PHE A 78 11.05 2.86 5.82
CA PHE A 78 11.79 3.73 6.74
C PHE A 78 12.99 2.98 7.29
N SER A 79 14.19 3.46 6.96
CA SER A 79 15.43 3.05 7.60
C SER A 79 15.85 4.10 8.60
N GLU A 80 16.27 3.71 9.81
CA GLU A 80 16.79 4.67 10.79
C GLU A 80 18.08 5.37 10.32
N GLN A 81 18.84 4.75 9.42
CA GLN A 81 20.11 5.29 8.92
C GLN A 81 19.92 6.35 7.84
N VAL A 82 18.94 6.14 6.95
CA VAL A 82 18.73 6.94 5.73
C VAL A 82 17.47 7.81 5.82
N GLY A 83 16.50 7.38 6.63
CA GLY A 83 15.16 7.96 6.71
C GLY A 83 14.15 7.24 5.80
N PRO A 84 12.98 7.86 5.57
CA PRO A 84 11.99 7.36 4.63
C PRO A 84 12.50 7.41 3.19
N GLN A 85 12.33 6.32 2.45
CA GLN A 85 12.74 6.24 1.04
C GLN A 85 11.73 5.47 0.18
N PRO A 86 11.50 5.93 -1.06
CA PRO A 86 10.74 5.16 -2.05
C PRO A 86 11.56 3.96 -2.52
N LEU A 87 10.92 2.80 -2.61
CA LEU A 87 11.56 1.55 -3.03
C LEU A 87 11.16 1.13 -4.45
N LEU A 88 9.86 1.23 -4.75
CA LEU A 88 9.31 0.72 -6.00
C LEU A 88 8.04 1.47 -6.38
N THR A 89 7.87 1.72 -7.67
CA THR A 89 6.60 2.15 -8.26
C THR A 89 6.00 1.04 -9.12
N ILE A 90 4.67 0.92 -9.10
CA ILE A 90 3.92 -0.01 -9.95
C ILE A 90 2.82 0.78 -10.68
N PRO A 91 2.88 0.91 -12.02
CA PRO A 91 3.94 0.41 -12.91
C PRO A 91 5.28 1.15 -12.73
N ASP A 92 6.39 0.50 -13.07
CA ASP A 92 7.76 1.02 -12.87
C ASP A 92 8.23 1.99 -13.99
N GLU A 93 7.28 2.61 -14.69
CA GLU A 93 7.58 3.49 -15.81
C GLU A 93 7.74 4.94 -15.33
N PRO A 94 8.93 5.58 -15.50
CA PRO A 94 9.17 6.93 -14.99
C PRO A 94 8.22 7.99 -15.56
N LYS A 95 7.72 7.76 -16.79
CA LYS A 95 6.77 8.65 -17.46
C LYS A 95 5.42 8.76 -16.74
N ILE A 96 5.05 7.74 -15.96
CA ILE A 96 3.79 7.73 -15.20
C ILE A 96 3.85 8.76 -14.08
N CYS A 97 4.96 8.78 -13.34
CA CYS A 97 5.15 9.68 -12.22
C CYS A 97 5.36 11.15 -12.66
N GLY A 98 5.72 11.40 -13.92
CA GLY A 98 5.83 12.77 -14.45
C GLY A 98 6.82 13.62 -13.65
N THR A 99 6.34 14.70 -13.04
CA THR A 99 7.13 15.58 -12.15
C THR A 99 6.77 15.38 -10.68
N PHE A 100 6.12 14.28 -10.32
CA PHE A 100 5.76 13.94 -8.95
C PHE A 100 7.02 13.63 -8.12
N ASP A 101 7.13 14.25 -6.95
CA ASP A 101 8.29 14.06 -6.08
C ASP A 101 8.08 12.86 -5.14
N LEU A 102 8.58 11.69 -5.57
CA LEU A 102 8.48 10.43 -4.82
C LEU A 102 9.16 10.51 -3.44
N ASN A 103 10.28 11.24 -3.33
CA ASN A 103 11.02 11.35 -2.07
C ASN A 103 10.22 12.19 -1.08
N TYR A 104 9.75 13.35 -1.50
CA TYR A 104 8.88 14.20 -0.68
C TYR A 104 7.62 13.45 -0.25
N PHE A 105 6.99 12.72 -1.16
CA PHE A 105 5.78 11.97 -0.84
C PHE A 105 6.04 10.81 0.11
N SER A 106 7.15 10.08 -0.06
CA SER A 106 7.59 9.02 0.86
C SER A 106 7.82 9.56 2.27
N LEU A 107 8.51 10.70 2.41
CA LEU A 107 8.66 11.40 3.69
C LEU A 107 7.29 11.72 4.30
N ARG A 108 6.36 12.26 3.50
CA ARG A 108 5.02 12.65 3.97
C ARG A 108 4.23 11.47 4.52
N ILE A 109 4.12 10.36 3.76
CA ILE A 109 3.29 9.21 4.16
C ILE A 109 3.89 8.42 5.33
N MET A 110 5.21 8.46 5.49
CA MET A 110 5.92 7.80 6.60
C MET A 110 6.01 8.68 7.86
N SER A 111 5.78 10.00 7.73
CA SER A 111 5.72 10.93 8.87
C SER A 111 4.32 11.04 9.48
N VAL A 112 3.28 10.48 8.83
CA VAL A 112 1.97 10.31 9.46
C VAL A 112 2.17 9.44 10.70
N ASP A 113 1.56 9.82 11.84
CA ASP A 113 1.69 9.13 13.13
C ASP A 113 1.38 7.62 12.98
N TYR A 114 2.40 6.85 12.63
CA TYR A 114 2.36 5.40 12.66
C TYR A 114 2.48 5.00 14.12
N GLN A 115 1.34 5.03 14.81
CA GLN A 115 1.17 4.43 16.13
C GLN A 115 1.16 2.91 15.94
N ALA A 116 2.26 2.33 15.46
CA ALA A 116 2.52 0.94 15.76
C ALA A 116 2.48 0.86 17.28
N SER A 117 1.51 0.13 17.80
CA SER A 117 1.40 -0.16 19.22
C SER A 117 2.58 -1.04 19.59
N PHE A 118 3.77 -0.46 19.69
CA PHE A 118 4.92 -1.03 20.33
C PHE A 118 4.57 -1.04 21.81
N VAL A 119 3.77 -2.02 22.20
CA VAL A 119 3.44 -2.24 23.60
C VAL A 119 4.77 -2.53 24.28
N GLY A 120 5.28 -1.49 24.94
CA GLY A 120 6.53 -1.52 25.68
C GLY A 120 6.53 -2.72 26.61
N HIS A 121 7.74 -3.19 26.89
CA HIS A 121 8.02 -4.25 27.84
C HIS A 121 7.07 -4.18 29.04
N PRO A 122 6.30 -5.24 29.35
CA PRO A 122 5.73 -5.37 30.68
C PRO A 122 6.90 -5.24 31.67
N PRO A 123 6.78 -4.42 32.74
CA PRO A 123 7.82 -4.35 33.76
C PRO A 123 8.08 -5.77 34.28
N GLY A 124 9.31 -6.27 34.08
CA GLY A 124 9.73 -7.61 34.52
C GLY A 124 10.24 -8.58 33.44
N SER A 125 10.15 -8.25 32.14
CA SER A 125 10.76 -9.07 31.07
C SER A 125 12.04 -8.41 30.56
N GLY A 126 13.21 -8.91 30.97
CA GLY A 126 14.53 -8.37 30.60
C GLY A 126 14.98 -8.64 29.15
N TYR A 127 14.09 -9.14 28.28
CA TYR A 127 14.43 -9.60 26.93
C TYR A 127 13.55 -8.97 25.83
N PRO A 128 14.08 -8.83 24.59
CA PRO A 128 13.34 -8.26 23.47
C PRO A 128 12.14 -9.13 23.09
N ARG A 129 10.95 -8.53 23.01
CA ARG A 129 9.73 -9.21 22.56
C ARG A 129 9.28 -8.62 21.23
N LEU A 130 9.03 -9.48 20.25
CA LEU A 130 8.50 -9.07 18.96
C LEU A 130 7.05 -8.58 19.14
N SER A 131 6.78 -7.36 18.70
CA SER A 131 5.43 -6.82 18.63
C SER A 131 4.77 -7.28 17.33
N PHE A 132 3.71 -8.07 17.45
CA PHE A 132 2.85 -8.42 16.34
C PHE A 132 1.77 -7.34 16.21
N VAL A 133 2.13 -6.25 15.53
CA VAL A 133 1.25 -5.08 15.36
C VAL A 133 0.34 -5.32 14.16
N GLU A 134 -0.93 -4.94 14.30
CA GLU A 134 -1.86 -4.92 13.15
C GLU A 134 -1.53 -3.78 12.21
N ASP A 135 -1.74 -4.01 10.92
CA ASP A 135 -1.46 -2.99 9.91
C ASP A 135 -2.38 -1.78 10.10
N SER A 136 -1.85 -0.59 9.83
CA SER A 136 -2.60 0.66 9.89
C SER A 136 -2.93 1.13 8.48
N ARG A 137 -4.09 1.78 8.32
CA ARG A 137 -4.59 2.24 7.02
C ARG A 137 -5.09 3.67 7.14
N VAL A 138 -4.75 4.51 6.18
CA VAL A 138 -5.15 5.92 6.17
C VAL A 138 -5.35 6.39 4.74
N VAL A 139 -6.27 7.34 4.55
CA VAL A 139 -6.41 8.08 3.29
C VAL A 139 -5.93 9.50 3.52
N LEU A 140 -5.09 10.01 2.63
CA LEU A 140 -4.48 11.33 2.75
C LEU A 140 -4.45 12.08 1.42
N GLY A 141 -4.67 13.38 1.49
CA GLY A 141 -4.51 14.30 0.37
C GLY A 141 -3.20 15.07 0.46
N ASP A 142 -2.57 15.31 -0.68
CA ASP A 142 -1.40 16.14 -0.89
C ASP A 142 -1.71 17.24 -1.90
N SER A 143 -1.98 18.45 -1.41
CA SER A 143 -2.22 19.62 -2.25
C SER A 143 -0.99 20.09 -3.03
N LYS A 144 0.24 19.83 -2.55
CA LYS A 144 1.49 20.22 -3.25
C LYS A 144 1.71 19.37 -4.50
N GLU A 145 1.34 18.10 -4.42
CA GLU A 145 1.47 17.14 -5.53
C GLU A 145 0.16 16.93 -6.30
N GLY A 146 -0.94 17.53 -5.85
CA GLY A 146 -2.28 17.37 -6.43
C GLY A 146 -2.77 15.93 -6.36
N ALA A 147 -2.42 15.22 -5.29
CA ALA A 147 -2.54 13.77 -5.20
C ALA A 147 -3.38 13.35 -3.99
N PHE A 148 -4.13 12.27 -4.11
CA PHE A 148 -4.77 11.58 -3.01
C PHE A 148 -4.20 10.18 -2.92
N ALA A 149 -4.07 9.64 -1.71
CA ALA A 149 -3.52 8.31 -1.53
C ALA A 149 -4.23 7.51 -0.46
N TYR A 150 -4.45 6.24 -0.76
CA TYR A 150 -4.71 5.21 0.23
C TYR A 150 -3.38 4.61 0.64
N VAL A 151 -3.04 4.65 1.93
CA VAL A 151 -1.77 4.16 2.48
C VAL A 151 -2.03 3.05 3.47
N HIS A 152 -1.31 1.95 3.31
CA HIS A 152 -1.33 0.78 4.18
C HIS A 152 0.05 0.59 4.78
N HIS A 153 0.18 0.87 6.07
CA HIS A 153 1.41 0.73 6.84
C HIS A 153 1.49 -0.66 7.47
N PHE A 154 2.64 -1.30 7.33
CA PHE A 154 2.95 -2.60 7.91
C PHE A 154 4.42 -2.64 8.31
N THR A 155 4.80 -3.61 9.14
CA THR A 155 6.17 -3.78 9.62
C THR A 155 6.71 -5.13 9.21
N LEU A 156 7.98 -5.17 8.81
CA LEU A 156 8.72 -6.39 8.51
C LEU A 156 9.84 -6.56 9.54
N TYR A 157 10.26 -7.80 9.78
CA TYR A 157 11.36 -8.11 10.69
C TYR A 157 12.70 -8.03 9.99
N ASP A 158 13.69 -7.48 10.68
CA ASP A 158 15.03 -7.26 10.18
C ASP A 158 16.03 -7.27 11.33
N LEU A 159 17.08 -8.09 11.24
CA LEU A 159 18.04 -8.31 12.32
C LEU A 159 18.93 -7.10 12.58
N GLU A 160 19.13 -6.26 11.57
CA GLU A 160 19.95 -5.05 11.63
C GLU A 160 19.12 -3.83 12.05
N ALA A 161 17.80 -3.96 12.09
CA ALA A 161 16.92 -2.91 12.60
C ALA A 161 16.90 -2.85 14.12
N ARG A 162 16.84 -1.62 14.65
CA ARG A 162 16.53 -1.41 16.06
C ARG A 162 15.18 -2.03 16.39
N GLY A 163 15.13 -2.81 17.46
CA GLY A 163 13.92 -3.53 17.87
C GLY A 163 13.51 -4.67 16.92
N PHE A 164 14.38 -5.03 15.97
CA PHE A 164 14.17 -6.07 14.96
C PHE A 164 13.04 -5.81 13.98
N VAL A 165 12.61 -4.56 13.82
CA VAL A 165 11.45 -4.18 13.00
C VAL A 165 11.76 -3.00 12.10
N ARG A 166 11.26 -3.06 10.87
CA ARG A 166 11.41 -2.04 9.85
C ARG A 166 10.04 -1.63 9.31
N PRO A 167 9.65 -0.34 9.40
CA PRO A 167 8.37 0.13 8.86
C PRO A 167 8.37 0.20 7.34
N PHE A 168 7.27 -0.27 6.74
CA PHE A 168 6.98 -0.19 5.31
C PHE A 168 5.58 0.39 5.11
N CYS A 169 5.35 0.96 3.93
CA CYS A 169 4.01 1.22 3.46
C CYS A 169 3.84 0.92 1.97
N MET A 170 2.62 0.56 1.60
CA MET A 170 2.14 0.55 0.23
C MET A 170 1.11 1.66 0.09
N ALA A 171 1.27 2.53 -0.90
CA ALA A 171 0.37 3.64 -1.17
C ALA A 171 -0.19 3.53 -2.59
N TYR A 172 -1.51 3.57 -2.74
CA TYR A 172 -2.16 3.77 -4.04
C TYR A 172 -2.42 5.26 -4.23
N ILE A 173 -1.79 5.88 -5.24
CA ILE A 173 -1.86 7.32 -5.53
C ILE A 173 -2.76 7.57 -6.74
N ALA A 174 -3.73 8.47 -6.58
CA ALA A 174 -4.65 8.89 -7.64
C ALA A 174 -4.92 10.40 -7.58
N ALA A 175 -5.26 10.99 -8.73
CA ALA A 175 -5.55 12.42 -8.81
C ALA A 175 -6.96 12.79 -8.30
N ASP A 176 -7.84 11.78 -8.17
CA ASP A 176 -9.23 11.94 -7.74
C ASP A 176 -9.50 11.11 -6.48
N GLU A 177 -9.80 11.81 -5.38
CA GLU A 177 -10.15 11.22 -4.09
C GLU A 177 -11.35 10.28 -4.17
N LYS A 178 -12.33 10.58 -5.04
CA LYS A 178 -13.56 9.79 -5.14
C LYS A 178 -13.28 8.37 -5.61
N LYS A 179 -12.29 8.18 -6.49
CA LYS A 179 -11.87 6.84 -6.93
C LYS A 179 -11.40 5.99 -5.74
N ILE A 180 -10.59 6.59 -4.86
CA ILE A 180 -10.07 5.92 -3.67
C ILE A 180 -11.23 5.56 -2.74
N MET A 181 -12.18 6.48 -2.54
CA MET A 181 -13.29 6.23 -1.63
C MET A 181 -14.26 5.16 -2.14
N LEU A 182 -14.57 5.16 -3.43
CA LEU A 182 -15.42 4.13 -4.04
C LEU A 182 -14.78 2.74 -3.97
N GLN A 183 -13.46 2.66 -4.13
CA GLN A 183 -12.72 1.39 -4.17
C GLN A 183 -12.09 1.01 -2.82
N PHE A 184 -12.38 1.75 -1.75
CA PHE A 184 -11.69 1.62 -0.46
C PHE A 184 -11.69 0.18 0.08
N GLN A 185 -12.82 -0.52 0.00
CA GLN A 185 -12.93 -1.90 0.49
C GLN A 185 -12.04 -2.86 -0.30
N GLU A 186 -12.03 -2.75 -1.63
CA GLU A 186 -11.19 -3.59 -2.48
C GLU A 186 -9.71 -3.26 -2.30
N LEU A 187 -9.34 -1.97 -2.24
CA LEU A 187 -7.97 -1.54 -1.94
C LEU A 187 -7.50 -2.14 -0.61
N SER A 188 -8.33 -2.01 0.43
CA SER A 188 -8.05 -2.58 1.75
C SER A 188 -7.90 -4.09 1.72
N LEU A 189 -8.76 -4.80 0.99
CA LEU A 189 -8.67 -6.26 0.86
C LEU A 189 -7.37 -6.68 0.16
N ARG A 190 -7.09 -6.08 -1.00
CA ARG A 190 -5.92 -6.44 -1.84
C ARG A 190 -4.60 -6.08 -1.17
N PHE A 191 -4.51 -4.91 -0.56
CA PHE A 191 -3.29 -4.49 0.14
C PHE A 191 -3.06 -5.33 1.39
N SER A 192 -4.11 -5.77 2.09
CA SER A 192 -3.97 -6.71 3.21
C SER A 192 -3.49 -8.08 2.77
N GLN A 193 -3.99 -8.60 1.64
CA GLN A 193 -3.48 -9.85 1.08
C GLN A 193 -2.00 -9.72 0.70
N ALA A 194 -1.62 -8.62 0.04
CA ALA A 194 -0.24 -8.35 -0.32
C ALA A 194 0.68 -8.23 0.91
N SER A 195 0.28 -7.44 1.92
CA SER A 195 1.06 -7.26 3.15
C SER A 195 1.20 -8.57 3.93
N GLU A 196 0.16 -9.41 3.97
CA GLU A 196 0.23 -10.72 4.62
C GLU A 196 1.19 -11.67 3.91
N CYS A 197 1.18 -11.71 2.58
CA CYS A 197 2.12 -12.56 1.84
C CYS A 197 3.57 -12.06 2.00
N LEU A 198 3.80 -10.73 2.03
CA LEU A 198 5.10 -10.14 2.36
C LEU A 198 5.55 -10.50 3.79
N LYS A 199 4.68 -10.32 4.79
CA LYS A 199 4.97 -10.67 6.18
C LYS A 199 5.22 -12.17 6.35
N ALA A 200 4.51 -13.04 5.64
CA ALA A 200 4.74 -14.49 5.67
C ALA A 200 6.11 -14.87 5.10
N GLY A 201 6.47 -14.32 3.94
CA GLY A 201 7.80 -14.50 3.35
C GLY A 201 8.91 -13.97 4.24
N ASN A 202 8.74 -12.76 4.76
CA ASN A 202 9.68 -12.11 5.67
C ASN A 202 9.89 -12.92 6.97
N ARG A 203 8.83 -13.40 7.63
CA ARG A 203 8.96 -14.26 8.83
C ARG A 203 9.80 -15.51 8.56
N ARG A 204 9.63 -16.14 7.39
CA ARG A 204 10.41 -17.32 7.00
C ARG A 204 11.88 -16.94 6.75
N ALA A 205 12.14 -15.83 6.07
CA ALA A 205 13.49 -15.35 5.83
C ALA A 205 14.19 -14.99 7.15
N PHE A 206 13.51 -14.22 8.01
CA PHE A 206 14.00 -13.81 9.31
C PHE A 206 14.30 -14.99 10.24
N ALA A 207 13.46 -16.03 10.25
CA ALA A 207 13.74 -17.25 11.02
C ALA A 207 15.02 -17.96 10.55
N LYS A 208 15.27 -18.03 9.24
CA LYS A 208 16.51 -18.61 8.70
C LYS A 208 17.73 -17.77 9.08
N GLU A 209 17.59 -16.45 9.03
CA GLU A 209 18.64 -15.53 9.39
C GLU A 209 19.00 -15.63 10.88
N LEU A 210 17.99 -15.70 11.75
CA LEU A 210 18.17 -15.97 13.18
C LEU A 210 18.88 -17.30 13.44
N GLN A 211 18.53 -18.36 12.72
CA GLN A 211 19.20 -19.66 12.84
C GLN A 211 20.67 -19.58 12.47
N ARG A 212 21.00 -18.91 11.35
CA ARG A 212 22.38 -18.68 10.93
C ARG A 212 23.14 -17.88 11.98
N LYS A 213 22.56 -16.77 12.46
CA LYS A 213 23.18 -15.93 13.49
C LYS A 213 23.42 -16.70 14.79
N LEU A 214 22.51 -17.59 15.17
CA LEU A 214 22.69 -18.48 16.33
C LEU A 214 23.87 -19.43 16.16
N GLN A 215 24.03 -20.04 14.98
CA GLN A 215 25.16 -20.92 14.69
C GLN A 215 26.49 -20.16 14.80
N ASP A 216 26.54 -18.94 14.27
CA ASP A 216 27.74 -18.08 14.35
C ASP A 216 28.08 -17.72 15.81
N LEU A 217 27.05 -17.41 16.62
CA LEU A 217 27.22 -17.11 18.04
C LEU A 217 27.67 -18.35 18.84
N GLU A 218 27.10 -19.52 18.57
CA GLU A 218 27.49 -20.78 19.21
C GLU A 218 28.93 -21.19 18.86
N TYR A 219 29.35 -20.95 17.61
CA TYR A 219 30.74 -21.11 17.21
C TYR A 219 31.65 -20.15 17.97
N THR A 220 31.30 -18.87 18.03
CA THR A 220 32.07 -17.84 18.74
C THR A 220 32.19 -18.18 20.23
N HIS A 221 31.10 -18.62 20.87
CA HIS A 221 31.09 -19.10 22.25
C HIS A 221 32.06 -20.26 22.46
N SER A 222 32.04 -21.25 21.58
CA SER A 222 32.91 -22.43 21.65
C SER A 222 34.40 -22.06 21.51
N VAL A 223 34.72 -21.07 20.66
CA VAL A 223 36.09 -20.56 20.48
C VAL A 223 36.55 -19.83 21.75
N LEU A 224 35.76 -18.87 22.24
CA LEU A 224 36.07 -18.11 23.45
C LEU A 224 36.24 -19.01 24.68
N GLN A 225 35.38 -20.02 24.83
CA GLN A 225 35.45 -20.98 25.92
C GLN A 225 36.73 -21.83 25.87
N ARG A 226 37.15 -22.26 24.67
CA ARG A 226 38.41 -23.00 24.49
C ARG A 226 39.62 -22.13 24.87
N GLU A 227 39.61 -20.87 24.44
CA GLU A 227 40.68 -19.92 24.77
C GLU A 227 40.75 -19.61 26.26
N GLU A 228 39.61 -19.49 26.94
CA GLU A 228 39.55 -19.32 28.39
C GLU A 228 40.14 -20.54 29.12
N GLY A 229 39.83 -21.75 28.67
CA GLY A 229 40.41 -22.99 29.20
C GLY A 229 41.94 -23.01 29.10
N LEU A 230 42.48 -22.68 27.93
CA LEU A 230 43.94 -22.61 27.70
C LEU A 230 44.62 -21.55 28.58
N GLN A 231 43.96 -20.41 28.84
CA GLN A 231 44.49 -19.37 29.73
C GLN A 231 44.52 -19.80 31.20
N ARG A 232 43.53 -20.59 31.65
CA ARG A 232 43.52 -21.15 33.01
C ARG A 232 44.64 -22.16 33.21
N GLU A 233 44.97 -22.94 32.18
CA GLU A 233 46.07 -23.91 32.20
C GLU A 233 47.47 -23.25 32.20
N ALA A 234 47.59 -22.03 31.65
CA ALA A 234 48.86 -21.28 31.58
C ALA A 234 49.36 -20.68 32.92
N GLY A 235 48.63 -20.88 34.02
CA GLY A 235 49.07 -20.56 35.39
C GLY A 235 48.52 -19.25 36.00
N PRO A 236 48.71 -19.06 37.32
CA PRO A 236 47.97 -18.06 38.13
C PRO A 236 48.33 -16.59 37.88
N GLN A 237 49.40 -16.30 37.12
CA GLN A 237 49.83 -14.92 36.87
C GLN A 237 48.89 -14.13 35.94
N CYS A 238 47.95 -14.80 35.27
CA CYS A 238 47.09 -14.22 34.23
C CYS A 238 45.65 -13.90 34.68
N VAL A 239 45.23 -14.35 35.87
CA VAL A 239 43.83 -14.36 36.34
C VAL A 239 43.23 -12.96 36.54
N TYR A 240 44.07 -11.93 36.71
CA TYR A 240 43.66 -10.53 36.88
C TYR A 240 44.15 -9.60 35.75
N SER A 241 44.54 -10.16 34.60
CA SER A 241 44.89 -9.32 33.46
C SER A 241 43.65 -8.67 32.86
N ALA A 242 43.77 -7.42 32.37
CA ALA A 242 42.68 -6.72 31.68
C ALA A 242 42.10 -7.55 30.52
N HIS A 243 42.98 -8.29 29.83
CA HIS A 243 42.63 -9.19 28.74
C HIS A 243 41.76 -10.39 29.18
N ALA A 244 42.00 -10.95 30.38
CA ALA A 244 41.16 -12.03 30.90
C ALA A 244 39.75 -11.52 31.28
N VAL A 245 39.66 -10.29 31.82
CA VAL A 245 38.37 -9.64 32.14
C VAL A 245 37.59 -9.31 30.87
N GLU A 246 38.26 -8.79 29.85
CA GLU A 246 37.65 -8.50 28.55
C GLU A 246 37.06 -9.77 27.91
N LYS A 247 37.82 -10.87 27.88
CA LYS A 247 37.32 -12.16 27.37
C LYS A 247 36.15 -12.72 28.15
N ALA A 248 36.17 -12.62 29.49
CA ALA A 248 35.05 -13.06 30.31
C ALA A 248 33.78 -12.23 30.00
N ASN A 249 33.93 -10.91 29.80
CA ASN A 249 32.83 -10.04 29.39
C ASN A 249 32.32 -10.38 27.98
N GLU A 250 33.21 -10.64 27.02
CA GLU A 250 32.84 -11.07 25.67
C GLU A 250 32.05 -12.38 25.69
N LEU A 251 32.52 -13.39 26.45
CA LEU A 251 31.83 -14.66 26.60
C LEU A 251 30.42 -14.47 27.19
N ALA A 252 30.29 -13.68 28.26
CA ALA A 252 29.00 -13.38 28.86
C ALA A 252 28.05 -12.64 27.89
N ASN A 253 28.58 -11.70 27.09
CA ASN A 253 27.81 -11.00 26.07
C ASN A 253 27.31 -11.95 24.97
N VAL A 254 28.16 -12.89 24.53
CA VAL A 254 27.78 -13.91 23.54
C VAL A 254 26.70 -14.83 24.11
N GLU A 255 26.82 -15.30 25.35
CA GLU A 255 25.81 -16.13 26.02
C GLU A 255 24.45 -15.43 26.11
N LYS A 256 24.47 -14.16 26.52
CA LYS A 256 23.27 -13.31 26.53
C LYS A 256 22.65 -13.20 25.15
N SER A 257 23.47 -12.94 24.12
CA SER A 257 23.01 -12.83 22.74
C SER A 257 22.41 -14.13 22.21
N ILE A 258 23.01 -15.29 22.53
CA ILE A 258 22.45 -16.61 22.18
C ILE A 258 21.06 -16.79 22.79
N TYR A 259 20.90 -16.42 24.08
CA TYR A 259 19.60 -16.52 24.74
C TYR A 259 18.54 -15.64 24.05
N GLU A 260 18.88 -14.38 23.77
CA GLU A 260 17.99 -13.43 23.08
C GLU A 260 17.55 -13.96 21.71
N HIS A 261 18.49 -14.41 20.88
CA HIS A 261 18.19 -14.89 19.53
C HIS A 261 17.39 -16.21 19.55
N ARG A 262 17.63 -17.10 20.52
CA ARG A 262 16.83 -18.30 20.72
C ARG A 262 15.40 -17.95 21.11
N ASP A 263 15.20 -16.93 21.94
CA ASP A 263 13.87 -16.49 22.33
C ASP A 263 13.12 -15.86 21.15
N LEU A 264 13.77 -14.99 20.37
CA LEU A 264 13.21 -14.42 19.14
C LEU A 264 12.76 -15.52 18.17
N LEU A 265 13.61 -16.54 17.95
CA LEU A 265 13.28 -17.65 17.07
C LEU A 265 12.05 -18.42 17.56
N LYS A 266 11.92 -18.65 18.87
CA LYS A 266 10.71 -19.27 19.45
C LYS A 266 9.47 -18.42 19.21
N GLN A 267 9.58 -17.10 19.40
CA GLN A 267 8.47 -16.17 19.20
C GLN A 267 7.95 -16.22 17.75
N ILE A 268 8.82 -16.18 16.75
CA ILE A 268 8.42 -16.25 15.32
C ILE A 268 7.81 -17.58 14.93
N CYS A 269 8.41 -18.68 15.38
CA CYS A 269 7.90 -20.01 15.09
C CYS A 269 6.50 -20.23 15.69
N SER A 270 6.20 -19.60 16.83
CA SER A 270 4.89 -19.69 17.49
C SER A 270 3.76 -18.93 16.77
N TYR A 271 4.09 -17.95 15.92
CA TYR A 271 3.09 -17.06 15.30
C TYR A 271 2.08 -17.78 14.40
N HIS A 272 2.49 -18.85 13.72
CA HIS A 272 1.63 -19.64 12.82
C HIS A 272 0.43 -20.29 13.53
N ARG A 273 0.42 -20.35 14.87
CA ARG A 273 -0.66 -21.00 15.65
C ARG A 273 -1.79 -20.05 16.05
N ARG A 274 -1.72 -18.75 15.73
CA ARG A 274 -2.84 -17.85 16.00
C ARG A 274 -3.91 -18.02 14.92
N PRO A 275 -5.18 -18.26 15.28
CA PRO A 275 -6.25 -18.33 14.29
C PRO A 275 -6.32 -16.99 13.54
N ARG A 276 -6.23 -17.06 12.21
CA ARG A 276 -6.49 -15.92 11.32
C ARG A 276 -7.87 -15.37 11.65
N ARG A 277 -7.96 -14.10 12.05
CA ARG A 277 -9.25 -13.43 12.28
C ARG A 277 -9.98 -13.08 10.98
N ASP A 278 -9.28 -13.11 9.85
CA ASP A 278 -9.86 -12.78 8.55
C ASP A 278 -10.27 -14.06 7.78
N PRO A 279 -11.57 -14.31 7.60
CA PRO A 279 -12.08 -15.48 6.88
C PRO A 279 -11.82 -15.45 5.36
N GLN A 280 -11.30 -14.35 4.79
CA GLN A 280 -11.02 -14.21 3.34
C GLN A 280 -9.53 -14.24 2.98
N ALA A 281 -8.63 -14.49 3.94
CA ALA A 281 -7.20 -14.54 3.67
C ALA A 281 -6.83 -15.80 2.88
N VAL A 282 -6.48 -15.63 1.61
CA VAL A 282 -5.95 -16.67 0.71
C VAL A 282 -4.72 -17.34 1.35
N ALA A 283 -4.55 -18.64 1.12
CA ALA A 283 -3.35 -19.37 1.48
C ALA A 283 -2.18 -18.94 0.57
N CYS A 284 -1.29 -18.10 1.12
CA CYS A 284 0.11 -17.98 0.76
C CYS A 284 0.89 -18.82 1.80
#